data_AF-A0AAJ7BLP5-F1
#
_entry.id   AF-A0AAJ7BLP5-F1
#
_cell.length_a   1.000
_cell.length_b   1.000
_cell.length_c   1.000
_cell.angle_alpha   90.00
_cell.angle_beta   90.00
_cell.angle_gamma   90.00
#
_symmetry.space_group_name_H-M   'P 1'
#
loop_
_entity.id
_entity.type
_entity.pdbx_description
1 polymer ?
#
loop_
_entity_poly.entity_id
_entity_poly.type
_entity_poly.pdbx_seq_one_letter_code
_entity_poly.pdbx_strand_id
1 'polypeptide(L)'
;MPRHLQFNPHIRSGYRPLMTIRGCLGSLFYLHNETINILTHGAMPMIAAFVHCLPDALWFGCLLSYCFLSFWGLYKAMRARSPWERRLCFSPPFTMRLLVLTLRCLDIGGGSPNAFPHILLQDLVAVIGGTIGALRIPEKWIPGRVDMALNSHNIMHVMVVLAVCSMHAATLQDLEWMTSKTACVLTTSRFSPIHQEL
;
A
#
# COMPACT_ATOMS: atom_id res chain seq x y z
N MET A 1 -8.22 -6.31 31.84
CA MET A 1 -7.05 -5.60 31.26
C MET A 1 -7.07 -4.14 31.73
N PRO A 2 -5.95 -3.53 32.15
CA PRO A 2 -5.89 -2.12 32.54
C PRO A 2 -6.48 -1.17 31.49
N ARG A 3 -7.15 -0.08 31.91
CA ARG A 3 -7.83 0.87 31.01
C ARG A 3 -6.90 1.50 29.96
N HIS A 4 -5.62 1.70 30.28
CA HIS A 4 -4.64 2.28 29.35
C HIS A 4 -4.24 1.36 28.18
N LEU A 5 -4.58 0.07 28.23
CA LEU A 5 -4.34 -0.90 27.14
C LEU A 5 -5.57 -1.15 26.28
N GLN A 6 -6.73 -0.61 26.66
CA GLN A 6 -7.99 -0.73 25.93
C GLN A 6 -8.09 0.39 24.89
N PHE A 7 -7.42 0.24 23.76
CA PHE A 7 -7.39 1.26 22.70
C PHE A 7 -8.74 1.45 21.99
N ASN A 8 -9.64 0.45 22.03
CA ASN A 8 -10.98 0.50 21.47
C ASN A 8 -12.04 0.34 22.59
N PRO A 9 -12.82 1.38 22.92
CA PRO A 9 -13.82 1.33 24.00
C PRO A 9 -15.03 0.46 23.66
N HIS A 10 -15.20 0.05 22.40
CA HIS A 10 -16.33 -0.77 21.95
C HIS A 10 -16.09 -2.28 22.11
N ILE A 11 -14.82 -2.69 22.23
CA ILE A 11 -14.43 -4.08 22.51
C ILE A 11 -14.43 -4.26 24.03
N ARG A 12 -15.25 -5.20 24.54
CA ARG A 12 -15.47 -5.38 25.99
C ARG A 12 -14.76 -6.62 26.54
N SER A 13 -14.46 -7.59 25.69
CA SER A 13 -13.80 -8.86 25.99
C SER A 13 -12.80 -9.22 24.89
N GLY A 14 -11.97 -10.25 25.06
CA GLY A 14 -11.08 -10.75 23.98
C GLY A 14 -9.73 -10.05 23.78
N TYR A 15 -9.41 -9.00 24.56
CA TYR A 15 -8.05 -8.46 24.58
C TYR A 15 -7.04 -9.51 25.07
N ARG A 16 -5.93 -9.70 24.34
CA ARG A 16 -4.86 -10.64 24.75
C ARG A 16 -4.41 -10.33 26.19
N PRO A 17 -4.27 -11.35 27.06
CA PRO A 17 -3.61 -11.17 28.35
C PRO A 17 -2.16 -10.70 28.13
N LEU A 18 -1.64 -9.91 29.07
CA LEU A 18 -0.26 -9.41 29.04
C LEU A 18 0.70 -10.59 28.89
N MET A 19 1.37 -10.71 27.74
CA MET A 19 2.41 -11.70 27.51
C MET A 19 3.62 -11.38 28.42
N THR A 20 4.26 -12.41 28.95
CA THR A 20 5.50 -12.32 29.74
C THR A 20 6.64 -11.70 28.92
N ILE A 21 7.58 -11.04 29.60
CA ILE A 21 8.75 -10.37 28.99
C ILE A 21 9.51 -11.29 28.00
N ARG A 22 9.60 -12.60 28.29
CA ARG A 22 10.18 -13.61 27.39
C ARG A 22 9.40 -13.83 26.09
N GLY A 23 8.07 -13.81 26.12
CA GLY A 23 7.23 -13.90 24.92
C GLY A 23 7.26 -12.62 24.08
N CYS A 24 7.43 -11.46 24.73
CA CYS A 24 7.59 -10.16 24.07
C CYS A 24 8.97 -10.05 23.38
N LEU A 25 10.05 -10.42 24.08
CA LEU A 25 11.41 -10.50 23.51
C LEU A 25 11.51 -11.53 22.38
N GLY A 26 10.84 -12.68 22.50
CA GLY A 26 10.76 -13.67 21.42
C GLY A 26 10.08 -13.14 20.15
N SER A 27 9.09 -12.24 20.28
CA SER A 27 8.47 -11.57 19.12
C SER A 27 9.34 -10.46 18.53
N LEU A 28 10.24 -9.88 19.33
CA LEU A 28 11.15 -8.80 18.92
C LEU A 28 12.31 -9.31 18.04
N PHE A 29 12.71 -10.58 18.21
CA PHE A 29 13.74 -11.24 17.42
C PHE A 29 13.18 -12.13 16.28
N TYR A 30 11.86 -12.16 16.09
CA TYR A 30 11.28 -12.77 14.89
C TYR A 30 11.18 -11.72 13.79
N LEU A 31 12.22 -11.66 12.96
CA LEU A 31 12.16 -11.00 11.66
C LEU A 31 11.03 -11.64 10.84
N HIS A 32 9.86 -10.99 10.82
CA HIS A 32 8.84 -11.34 9.85
C HIS A 32 9.28 -10.75 8.51
N ASN A 33 9.55 -11.62 7.53
CA ASN A 33 9.80 -11.20 6.15
C ASN A 33 8.71 -10.26 5.61
N GLU A 34 7.50 -10.33 6.17
CA GLU A 34 6.32 -9.56 5.74
C GLU A 34 6.40 -8.04 5.97
N THR A 35 7.06 -7.56 7.03
CA THR A 35 7.11 -6.10 7.35
C THR A 35 8.00 -5.33 6.36
N ILE A 36 9.07 -5.98 5.90
CA ILE A 36 9.96 -5.43 4.88
C ILE A 36 9.31 -5.59 3.51
N ASN A 37 8.74 -6.76 3.19
CA ASN A 37 8.22 -7.05 1.85
C ASN A 37 7.02 -6.17 1.45
N ILE A 38 6.08 -5.90 2.37
CA ILE A 38 4.87 -5.13 2.05
C ILE A 38 5.16 -3.64 1.84
N LEU A 39 6.05 -3.04 2.64
CA LEU A 39 6.29 -1.59 2.61
C LEU A 39 7.32 -1.20 1.54
N THR A 40 8.34 -2.03 1.27
CA THR A 40 9.42 -1.67 0.34
C THR A 40 9.23 -2.20 -1.08
N HIS A 41 8.53 -3.34 -1.28
CA HIS A 41 8.41 -3.97 -2.60
C HIS A 41 7.03 -3.81 -3.27
N GLY A 42 6.00 -3.34 -2.56
CA GLY A 42 4.63 -3.30 -3.08
C GLY A 42 4.43 -2.33 -4.25
N ALA A 43 4.85 -1.06 -4.11
CA ALA A 43 4.63 -0.04 -5.14
C ALA A 43 5.85 0.22 -6.04
N MET A 44 7.00 -0.39 -5.74
CA MET A 44 8.22 -0.26 -6.54
C MET A 44 8.05 -0.69 -8.00
N PRO A 45 7.53 -1.89 -8.30
CA PRO A 45 7.35 -2.35 -9.67
C PRO A 45 6.39 -1.46 -10.47
N MET A 46 5.37 -0.93 -9.80
CA MET A 46 4.38 -0.04 -10.43
C MET A 46 5.01 1.30 -10.83
N ILE A 47 5.84 1.89 -9.95
CA ILE A 47 6.60 3.10 -10.27
C ILE A 47 7.60 2.80 -11.38
N ALA A 48 8.35 1.71 -11.29
CA ALA A 48 9.32 1.30 -12.31
C ALA A 48 8.66 1.14 -13.69
N ALA A 49 7.50 0.48 -13.76
CA ALA A 49 6.74 0.33 -15.01
C ALA A 49 6.22 1.66 -15.55
N PHE A 50 5.79 2.57 -14.67
CA PHE A 50 5.35 3.90 -15.06
C PHE A 50 6.48 4.72 -15.69
N VAL A 51 7.67 4.74 -15.07
CA VAL A 51 8.83 5.50 -15.56
C VAL A 51 9.68 4.77 -16.60
N HIS A 52 9.32 3.54 -16.97
CA HIS A 52 10.15 2.69 -17.83
C HIS A 52 10.47 3.32 -19.20
N CYS A 53 9.52 4.07 -19.77
CA CYS A 53 9.68 4.71 -21.08
C CYS A 53 10.04 6.20 -21.01
N LEU A 54 10.34 6.70 -19.80
CA LEU A 54 10.77 8.07 -19.56
C LEU A 54 12.31 8.14 -19.51
N PRO A 55 12.92 9.35 -19.55
CA PRO A 55 14.39 9.49 -19.51
C PRO A 55 15.03 8.83 -18.29
N ASP A 56 16.20 8.23 -18.46
CA ASP A 56 16.92 7.48 -17.41
C ASP A 56 17.11 8.29 -16.12
N ALA A 57 17.37 9.60 -16.24
CA ALA A 57 17.50 10.48 -15.07
C ALA A 57 16.23 10.52 -14.22
N LEU A 58 15.05 10.52 -14.85
CA LEU A 58 13.77 10.46 -14.16
C LEU A 58 13.53 9.07 -13.58
N TRP A 59 13.95 8.01 -14.28
CA TRP A 59 13.88 6.64 -13.79
C TRP A 59 14.59 6.47 -12.45
N PHE A 60 15.88 6.84 -12.39
CA PHE A 60 16.67 6.77 -11.15
C PHE A 60 16.13 7.72 -10.07
N GLY A 61 15.71 8.94 -10.44
CA GLY A 61 15.17 9.91 -9.51
C GLY A 61 13.88 9.45 -8.81
N CYS A 62 12.94 8.88 -9.57
CA CYS A 62 11.69 8.36 -9.03
C CYS A 62 11.92 7.14 -8.11
N LEU A 63 12.81 6.22 -8.47
CA LEU A 63 13.11 5.06 -7.63
C LEU A 63 13.88 5.42 -6.35
N LEU A 64 14.86 6.31 -6.43
CA LEU A 64 15.60 6.78 -5.26
C LEU A 64 14.70 7.54 -4.29
N SER A 65 13.83 8.42 -4.81
CA SER A 65 12.87 9.14 -3.97
C SER A 65 11.88 8.19 -3.29
N TYR A 66 11.38 7.17 -3.99
CA TYR A 66 10.52 6.15 -3.38
C TYR A 66 11.25 5.33 -2.30
N CYS A 67 12.47 4.86 -2.57
CA CYS A 67 13.32 4.19 -1.59
C CYS A 67 13.44 5.03 -0.31
N PHE A 68 13.82 6.30 -0.47
CA PHE A 68 13.99 7.23 0.63
C PHE A 68 12.70 7.43 1.44
N LEU A 69 11.57 7.68 0.76
CA LEU A 69 10.26 7.84 1.39
C LEU A 69 9.80 6.58 2.12
N SER A 70 10.09 5.40 1.58
CA SER A 70 9.77 4.11 2.20
C SER A 70 10.58 3.86 3.47
N PHE A 71 11.89 4.11 3.43
CA PHE A 71 12.75 4.02 4.61
C PHE A 71 12.36 5.05 5.68
N TRP A 72 12.04 6.28 5.26
CA TRP A 72 11.56 7.33 6.15
C TRP A 72 10.22 6.94 6.81
N GLY A 73 9.28 6.41 6.04
CA GLY A 73 8.01 5.89 6.55
C GLY A 73 8.21 4.77 7.57
N LEU A 74 9.08 3.80 7.28
CA LEU A 74 9.41 2.72 8.20
C LEU A 74 10.02 3.26 9.51
N TYR A 75 10.96 4.19 9.40
CA TYR A 75 11.59 4.83 10.55
C TYR A 75 10.57 5.55 11.43
N LYS A 76 9.64 6.31 10.83
CA LYS A 76 8.53 6.96 11.53
C LYS A 76 7.59 5.94 12.17
N ALA A 77 7.30 4.82 11.50
CA ALA A 77 6.47 3.75 12.03
C ALA A 77 7.07 3.13 13.31
N MET A 78 8.38 2.85 13.31
CA MET A 78 9.08 2.27 14.46
C MET A 78 9.15 3.21 15.66
N ARG A 79 9.25 4.53 15.43
CA ARG A 79 9.31 5.54 16.50
C ARG A 79 7.95 6.08 16.93
N ALA A 80 6.85 5.63 16.32
CA ALA A 80 5.52 6.16 16.57
C ALA A 80 5.00 5.80 17.97
N ARG A 81 4.60 6.84 18.72
CA ARG A 81 4.09 6.73 20.09
C ARG A 81 2.57 6.60 20.13
N SER A 82 1.88 7.11 19.09
CA SER A 82 0.43 7.06 18.97
C SER A 82 -0.05 6.13 17.84
N PRO A 83 -1.26 5.56 17.95
CA PRO A 83 -1.88 4.79 16.87
C PRO A 83 -2.07 5.59 15.58
N TRP A 84 -2.24 6.91 15.67
CA TRP A 84 -2.41 7.79 14.52
C TRP A 84 -1.11 8.03 13.76
N GLU A 85 0.00 8.22 14.47
CA GLU A 85 1.34 8.33 13.84
C GLU A 85 1.69 7.04 13.07
N ARG A 86 1.30 5.87 13.60
CA ARG A 86 1.46 4.58 12.92
C ARG A 86 0.60 4.43 11.67
N ARG A 87 -0.50 5.18 11.55
CA ARG A 87 -1.35 5.15 10.34
C ARG A 87 -0.81 6.10 9.28
N LEU A 88 -0.33 7.27 9.70
CA LEU A 88 0.19 8.30 8.80
C LEU A 88 1.49 7.88 8.11
N CYS A 89 2.27 6.93 8.64
CA CYS A 89 3.47 6.45 7.97
C CYS A 89 3.20 5.71 6.65
N PHE A 90 1.97 5.23 6.43
CA PHE A 90 1.55 4.63 5.17
C PHE A 90 1.08 5.66 4.13
N SER A 91 0.90 6.92 4.53
CA SER A 91 0.41 7.95 3.62
C SER A 91 1.36 8.26 2.46
N PRO A 92 2.70 8.34 2.63
CA PRO A 92 3.56 8.71 1.50
C PRO A 92 3.56 7.68 0.36
N PRO A 93 3.70 6.36 0.61
CA PRO A 93 3.57 5.36 -0.45
C PRO A 93 2.18 5.37 -1.10
N PHE A 94 1.12 5.58 -0.31
CA PHE A 94 -0.25 5.67 -0.84
C PHE A 94 -0.43 6.90 -1.75
N THR A 95 0.06 8.06 -1.35
CA THR A 95 0.01 9.29 -2.15
C THR A 95 0.79 9.14 -3.45
N MET A 96 1.98 8.51 -3.41
CA MET A 96 2.74 8.24 -4.63
C MET A 96 1.99 7.30 -5.58
N ARG A 97 1.28 6.31 -5.05
CA ARG A 97 0.45 5.41 -5.88
C ARG A 97 -0.71 6.15 -6.52
N LEU A 98 -1.41 6.99 -5.77
CA LEU A 98 -2.47 7.83 -6.30
C LEU A 98 -1.94 8.77 -7.38
N LEU A 99 -0.76 9.36 -7.19
CA LEU A 99 -0.10 10.18 -8.20
C LEU A 99 0.15 9.38 -9.49
N VAL A 100 0.76 8.20 -9.40
CA VAL A 100 0.98 7.33 -10.57
C VAL A 100 -0.34 6.95 -11.26
N LEU A 101 -1.39 6.64 -10.49
CA LEU A 101 -2.72 6.38 -11.03
C LEU A 101 -3.26 7.60 -11.77
N THR A 102 -3.19 8.80 -11.19
CA THR A 102 -3.65 10.03 -11.87
C THR A 102 -2.87 10.30 -13.15
N LEU A 103 -1.55 10.08 -13.15
CA LEU A 103 -0.72 10.26 -14.34
C LEU A 103 -1.06 9.22 -15.42
N ARG A 104 -1.30 7.96 -15.04
CA ARG A 104 -1.81 6.92 -15.96
C ARG A 104 -3.20 7.27 -16.51
N CYS A 105 -4.10 7.86 -15.71
CA CYS A 105 -5.41 8.33 -16.18
C CYS A 105 -5.32 9.48 -17.18
N LEU A 106 -4.25 10.30 -17.08
CA LEU A 106 -3.97 11.39 -18.03
C LEU A 106 -3.21 10.90 -19.26
N ASP A 107 -3.02 9.59 -19.42
CA ASP A 107 -2.19 8.96 -20.45
C ASP A 107 -0.72 9.47 -20.45
N ILE A 108 -0.26 9.98 -19.30
CA ILE A 108 1.11 10.47 -19.14
C ILE A 108 1.95 9.35 -18.55
N GLY A 109 2.75 8.65 -19.36
CA GLY A 109 3.73 7.65 -18.89
C GLY A 109 3.50 6.24 -19.44
N GLY A 110 4.06 5.23 -18.77
CA GLY A 110 3.99 3.82 -19.17
C GLY A 110 3.08 2.94 -18.28
N GLY A 111 2.90 1.70 -18.71
CA GLY A 111 2.19 0.66 -17.96
C GLY A 111 1.25 -0.18 -18.83
N SER A 112 0.88 -1.36 -18.32
CA SER A 112 -0.08 -2.22 -18.99
C SER A 112 -1.51 -1.69 -18.81
N PRO A 113 -2.33 -1.62 -19.88
CA PRO A 113 -3.74 -1.23 -19.75
C PRO A 113 -4.54 -2.26 -18.93
N ASN A 114 -4.13 -3.53 -18.96
CA ASN A 114 -4.78 -4.59 -18.18
C ASN A 114 -4.49 -4.44 -16.67
N ALA A 115 -3.36 -3.83 -16.30
CA ALA A 115 -2.99 -3.62 -14.91
C ALA A 115 -3.83 -2.52 -14.25
N PHE A 116 -4.36 -1.58 -15.04
CA PHE A 116 -5.14 -0.44 -14.58
C PHE A 116 -6.31 -0.79 -13.65
N PRO A 117 -7.25 -1.70 -13.98
CA PRO A 117 -8.34 -2.09 -13.09
C PRO A 117 -7.84 -2.68 -11.76
N HIS A 118 -6.75 -3.46 -11.80
CA HIS A 118 -6.14 -4.00 -10.59
C HIS A 118 -5.52 -2.93 -9.71
N ILE A 119 -4.96 -1.86 -10.32
CA ILE A 119 -4.43 -0.69 -9.62
C ILE A 119 -5.55 0.11 -8.95
N LEU A 120 -6.66 0.33 -9.67
CA LEU A 120 -7.82 1.02 -9.09
C LEU A 120 -8.43 0.21 -7.93
N LEU A 121 -8.55 -1.11 -8.10
CA LEU A 121 -9.13 -1.99 -7.10
C LEU A 121 -8.31 -2.02 -5.81
N GLN A 122 -6.97 -2.14 -5.89
CA GLN A 122 -6.12 -2.13 -4.69
C GLN A 122 -6.25 -0.83 -3.90
N ASP A 123 -6.34 0.33 -4.57
CA ASP A 123 -6.41 1.63 -3.92
C ASP A 123 -7.79 1.84 -3.27
N LEU A 124 -8.86 1.46 -3.98
CA LEU A 124 -10.22 1.53 -3.46
C LEU A 124 -10.38 0.63 -2.22
N VAL A 125 -9.95 -0.62 -2.31
CA VAL A 125 -10.02 -1.58 -1.20
C VAL A 125 -9.18 -1.12 -0.01
N ALA A 126 -8.00 -0.54 -0.25
CA ALA A 126 -7.15 0.02 0.81
C ALA A 126 -7.82 1.21 1.51
N VAL A 127 -8.46 2.13 0.77
CA VAL A 127 -9.20 3.26 1.36
C VAL A 127 -10.40 2.76 2.16
N ILE A 128 -11.18 1.81 1.63
CA ILE A 128 -12.33 1.23 2.34
C ILE A 128 -11.86 0.51 3.61
N GLY A 129 -10.82 -0.33 3.53
CA GLY A 129 -10.27 -1.02 4.71
C GLY A 129 -9.75 -0.04 5.76
N GLY A 130 -9.01 0.99 5.34
CA GLY A 130 -8.48 2.04 6.22
C GLY A 130 -9.57 2.86 6.89
N THR A 131 -10.63 3.22 6.16
CA THR A 131 -11.78 3.97 6.70
C THR A 131 -12.58 3.13 7.70
N ILE A 132 -12.83 1.84 7.42
CA ILE A 132 -13.47 0.91 8.35
C ILE A 132 -12.67 0.82 9.66
N GLY A 133 -11.35 0.61 9.57
CA GLY A 133 -10.44 0.54 10.72
C GLY A 133 -10.29 1.88 11.47
N ALA A 134 -10.48 3.02 10.80
CA ALA A 134 -10.48 4.35 11.41
C ALA A 134 -11.78 4.64 12.15
N LEU A 135 -12.93 4.31 11.54
CA LEU A 135 -14.27 4.56 12.08
C LEU A 135 -14.72 3.53 13.13
N ARG A 136 -14.00 2.41 13.26
CA ARG A 136 -14.28 1.33 14.23
C ARG A 136 -15.66 0.71 14.02
N ILE A 137 -16.03 0.51 12.76
CA ILE A 137 -17.29 -0.13 12.34
C ILE A 137 -16.98 -1.59 11.99
N PRO A 138 -17.78 -2.58 12.39
CA PRO A 138 -19.12 -2.50 12.98
C PRO A 138 -19.18 -2.46 14.52
N GLU A 139 -18.05 -2.57 15.23
CA GLU A 139 -18.08 -2.65 16.70
C GLU A 139 -18.66 -1.40 17.38
N LYS A 140 -18.59 -0.24 16.72
CA LYS A 140 -19.29 0.98 17.15
C LYS A 140 -20.81 0.81 17.20
N TRP A 141 -21.38 0.00 16.31
CA TRP A 141 -22.83 -0.23 16.23
C TRP A 141 -23.30 -1.36 17.13
N ILE A 142 -22.47 -2.38 17.35
CA ILE A 142 -22.83 -3.57 18.13
C ILE A 142 -21.72 -3.92 19.14
N PRO A 143 -21.59 -3.12 20.22
CA PRO A 143 -20.50 -3.29 21.17
C PRO A 143 -20.62 -4.63 21.91
N GLY A 144 -19.51 -5.37 22.02
CA GLY A 144 -19.43 -6.63 22.76
C GLY A 144 -19.81 -7.90 21.99
N ARG A 145 -20.40 -7.80 20.79
CA ARG A 145 -20.78 -9.00 19.99
C ARG A 145 -19.73 -9.44 18.98
N VAL A 146 -18.91 -8.51 18.49
CA VAL A 146 -17.88 -8.75 17.45
C VAL A 146 -16.46 -8.68 18.02
N ASP A 147 -16.31 -8.91 19.33
CA ASP A 147 -15.05 -8.74 20.05
C ASP A 147 -13.95 -9.69 19.54
N MET A 148 -14.30 -10.94 19.22
CA MET A 148 -13.35 -11.98 18.77
C MET A 148 -13.18 -12.05 17.25
N ALA A 149 -14.28 -11.87 16.50
CA ALA A 149 -14.31 -11.99 15.05
C ALA A 149 -15.17 -10.88 14.43
N LEU A 150 -14.83 -10.46 13.20
CA LEU A 150 -15.52 -9.40 12.45
C LEU A 150 -15.49 -8.00 13.09
N ASN A 151 -14.60 -7.72 14.03
CA ASN A 151 -14.26 -6.34 14.40
C ASN A 151 -13.61 -5.60 13.22
N SER A 152 -13.62 -4.26 13.26
CA SER A 152 -13.02 -3.42 12.23
C SER A 152 -11.56 -3.74 11.93
N HIS A 153 -10.79 -4.18 12.93
CA HIS A 153 -9.37 -4.51 12.76
C HIS A 153 -9.18 -5.76 11.90
N ASN A 154 -9.96 -6.81 12.15
CA ASN A 154 -9.95 -8.03 11.35
C ASN A 154 -10.43 -7.75 9.92
N ILE A 155 -11.49 -6.94 9.76
CA ILE A 155 -11.99 -6.55 8.44
C ILE A 155 -10.93 -5.76 7.68
N MET A 156 -10.27 -4.79 8.33
CA MET A 156 -9.18 -4.02 7.74
C MET A 156 -8.05 -4.93 7.24
N HIS A 157 -7.63 -5.94 8.01
CA HIS A 157 -6.60 -6.91 7.58
C HIS A 157 -7.04 -7.72 6.36
N VAL A 158 -8.28 -8.24 6.34
CA VAL A 158 -8.81 -8.96 5.18
C VAL A 158 -8.79 -8.09 3.92
N MET A 159 -9.22 -6.82 4.04
CA MET A 159 -9.18 -5.86 2.93
C MET A 159 -7.76 -5.57 2.47
N VAL A 160 -6.80 -5.42 3.39
CA VAL A 160 -5.38 -5.23 3.05
C VAL A 160 -4.83 -6.43 2.27
N VAL A 161 -5.16 -7.66 2.66
CA VAL A 161 -4.74 -8.86 1.91
C VAL A 161 -5.31 -8.84 0.48
N LEU A 162 -6.59 -8.52 0.31
CA LEU A 162 -7.20 -8.38 -1.02
C LEU A 162 -6.51 -7.30 -1.87
N ALA A 163 -6.18 -6.16 -1.25
CA ALA A 163 -5.44 -5.09 -1.92
C ALA A 163 -4.05 -5.57 -2.37
N VAL A 164 -3.32 -6.33 -1.53
CA VAL A 164 -2.01 -6.90 -1.86
C VAL A 164 -2.12 -7.94 -3.00
N CYS A 165 -3.15 -8.78 -3.00
CA CYS A 165 -3.40 -9.72 -4.10
C CYS A 165 -3.65 -8.98 -5.43
N SER A 166 -4.45 -7.91 -5.40
CA SER A 166 -4.69 -7.08 -6.58
C SER A 166 -3.42 -6.34 -7.04
N MET A 167 -2.63 -5.83 -6.09
CA MET A 167 -1.31 -5.23 -6.35
C MET A 167 -0.36 -6.20 -7.05
N HIS A 168 -0.32 -7.45 -6.58
CA HIS A 168 0.49 -8.50 -7.16
C HIS A 168 0.06 -8.81 -8.60
N ALA A 169 -1.25 -8.93 -8.86
CA ALA A 169 -1.78 -9.13 -10.20
C ALA A 169 -1.42 -7.99 -11.15
N ALA A 170 -1.56 -6.72 -10.70
CA ALA A 170 -1.13 -5.55 -11.47
C ALA A 170 0.38 -5.59 -11.78
N THR A 171 1.19 -5.98 -10.79
CA THR A 171 2.65 -6.05 -10.92
C THR A 171 3.09 -7.05 -11.97
N LEU A 172 2.47 -8.25 -12.00
CA LEU A 172 2.79 -9.26 -13.01
C LEU A 172 2.52 -8.76 -14.43
N GLN A 173 1.40 -8.06 -14.63
CA GLN A 173 1.02 -7.52 -15.93
C GLN A 173 1.92 -6.35 -16.36
N ASP A 174 2.31 -5.49 -15.42
CA ASP A 174 3.27 -4.41 -15.67
C ASP A 174 4.68 -4.95 -15.98
N LEU A 175 5.11 -6.03 -15.29
CA LEU A 175 6.37 -6.73 -15.59
C LEU A 175 6.36 -7.35 -16.99
N GLU A 176 5.30 -8.05 -17.35
CA GLU A 176 5.12 -8.61 -18.69
C GLU A 176 5.19 -7.51 -19.75
N TRP A 177 4.49 -6.39 -19.51
CA TRP A 177 4.54 -5.23 -20.40
C TRP A 177 5.96 -4.66 -20.54
N MET A 178 6.71 -4.49 -19.44
CA MET A 178 8.10 -3.99 -19.49
C MET A 178 9.04 -4.92 -20.28
N THR A 179 8.79 -6.24 -20.26
CA THR A 179 9.61 -7.19 -21.05
C THR A 179 9.28 -7.16 -22.54
N SER A 180 8.17 -6.55 -22.94
CA SER A 180 7.75 -6.48 -24.34
C SER A 180 8.51 -5.40 -25.11
N LYS A 181 9.05 -5.77 -26.28
CA LYS A 181 9.83 -4.87 -27.15
C LYS A 181 9.02 -3.68 -27.70
N THR A 182 7.69 -3.75 -27.68
CA THR A 182 6.80 -2.71 -28.20
C THR A 182 6.34 -1.70 -27.14
N ALA A 183 6.68 -1.94 -25.87
CA ALA A 183 6.16 -1.17 -24.73
C ALA A 183 6.40 0.33 -24.86
N CYS A 184 7.64 0.74 -25.14
CA CYS A 184 8.00 2.15 -25.23
C CYS A 184 7.78 2.78 -26.61
N VAL A 185 7.72 1.98 -27.67
CA VAL A 185 7.44 2.47 -29.03
C VAL A 185 6.02 3.06 -29.13
N LEU A 186 5.03 2.36 -28.55
CA LEU A 186 3.63 2.81 -28.50
C LEU A 186 3.45 4.08 -27.66
N THR A 187 4.25 4.26 -26.62
CA THR A 187 4.23 5.47 -25.79
C THR A 187 4.81 6.65 -26.54
N THR A 188 6.00 6.50 -27.16
CA THR A 188 6.63 7.57 -27.95
C THR A 188 5.76 8.03 -29.13
N SER A 189 5.07 7.11 -29.81
CA SER A 189 4.15 7.47 -30.91
C SER A 189 2.95 8.32 -30.45
N ARG A 190 2.50 8.16 -29.20
CA ARG A 190 1.38 8.95 -28.63
C ARG A 190 1.79 10.34 -28.17
N PHE A 191 3.04 10.52 -27.74
CA PHE A 191 3.58 11.83 -27.36
C PHE A 191 4.02 12.69 -28.56
N SER A 192 4.11 12.11 -29.76
CA SER A 192 4.49 12.83 -30.99
C SER A 192 3.41 12.75 -32.09
N PRO A 193 2.20 13.29 -31.90
CA PRO A 193 1.21 13.37 -32.97
C PRO A 193 1.46 14.55 -33.93
N ILE A 194 2.51 15.37 -33.76
CA ILE A 194 2.62 16.69 -34.44
C ILE A 194 3.62 16.73 -35.61
N HIS A 195 4.43 15.70 -35.88
CA HIS A 195 5.45 15.76 -36.95
C HIS A 195 5.28 14.78 -38.11
N GLN A 196 4.04 14.41 -38.47
CA GLN A 196 3.80 13.55 -39.64
C GLN A 196 2.71 14.02 -40.61
N GLU A 197 2.41 15.31 -40.62
CA GLU A 197 1.62 15.97 -41.66
C GLU A 197 2.33 17.29 -42.06
N LEU A 198 3.35 17.19 -42.92
CA LEU A 198 3.81 18.16 -43.94
C LEU A 198 5.22 17.82 -44.44
#